data_AF-A0A9P7BN33-F1
#
_entry.id   AF-A0A9P7BN33-F1
#
_cell.length_a   1.000
_cell.length_b   1.000
_cell.length_c   1.000
_cell.angle_alpha   90.00
_cell.angle_beta   90.00
_cell.angle_gamma   90.00
#
_symmetry.space_group_name_H-M   'P 1'
#
loop_
_entity.id
_entity.type
_entity.pdbx_description
1 polymer ?
#
loop_
_entity_poly.entity_id
_entity_poly.type
_entity_poly.pdbx_seq_one_letter_code
_entity_poly.pdbx_strand_id
1 'polypeptide(L)'
;MIVNYIPNYHKFINKIKEDHHIIGYARKSEGKEDNETRIHPLQDMVNRLRERNLADSIYVSFHSPASEIISSRDMSEESKTSQKRLEDVAGNTKVF
;
A
#
# COMPACT_ATOMS: atom_id res chain seq x y z
N MET A 1 10.70 -20.34 -17.08
CA MET A 1 11.35 -19.03 -17.30
C MET A 1 10.42 -17.95 -16.72
N ILE A 2 10.88 -17.14 -15.76
CA ILE A 2 10.04 -16.16 -15.03
C ILE A 2 9.52 -15.01 -15.94
N VAL A 3 10.05 -14.89 -17.17
CA VAL A 3 9.75 -13.79 -18.12
C VAL A 3 8.26 -13.64 -18.46
N ASN A 4 7.47 -14.71 -18.44
CA ASN A 4 6.05 -14.65 -18.75
C ASN A 4 5.14 -14.54 -17.52
N TYR A 5 5.70 -14.51 -16.30
CA TYR A 5 4.90 -14.49 -15.09
C TYR A 5 4.12 -13.18 -14.95
N ILE A 6 4.79 -12.03 -15.10
CA ILE A 6 4.17 -10.70 -14.93
C ILE A 6 3.06 -10.46 -15.96
N PRO A 7 3.27 -10.67 -17.28
CA PRO A 7 2.19 -10.48 -18.26
C PRO A 7 0.98 -11.39 -18.02
N ASN A 8 1.21 -12.66 -17.65
CA ASN A 8 0.12 -13.59 -17.38
C ASN A 8 -0.63 -13.24 -16.09
N TYR A 9 0.09 -12.80 -15.07
CA TYR A 9 -0.50 -12.30 -13.83
C TYR A 9 -1.35 -11.05 -14.09
N HIS A 10 -0.86 -10.09 -14.89
CA HIS A 10 -1.64 -8.90 -15.26
C HIS A 10 -2.90 -9.26 -16.03
N LYS A 11 -2.86 -10.23 -16.96
CA LYS A 11 -4.06 -10.73 -17.65
C LYS A 11 -5.09 -11.30 -16.67
N PHE A 12 -4.63 -12.10 -15.71
CA PHE A 12 -5.50 -12.66 -14.67
C PHE A 12 -6.12 -11.56 -13.80
N ILE A 13 -5.31 -10.62 -13.34
CA ILE A 13 -5.77 -9.49 -12.54
C ILE A 13 -6.78 -8.64 -13.31
N ASN A 14 -6.50 -8.27 -14.56
CA ASN A 14 -7.43 -7.50 -15.39
C ASN A 14 -8.78 -8.21 -15.57
N LYS A 15 -8.79 -9.53 -15.68
CA LYS A 15 -10.04 -10.30 -15.72
C LYS A 15 -10.83 -10.20 -14.42
N ILE A 16 -10.17 -10.21 -13.26
CA ILE A 16 -10.84 -10.00 -11.96
C ILE A 16 -11.44 -8.59 -11.89
N LYS A 17 -10.74 -7.60 -12.45
CA LYS A 17 -11.14 -6.19 -12.44
C LYS A 17 -12.39 -5.88 -13.29
N GLU A 18 -12.86 -6.83 -14.09
CA GLU A 18 -14.12 -6.69 -14.83
C GLU A 18 -15.32 -6.54 -13.86
N ASP A 19 -15.28 -7.25 -12.73
CA ASP A 19 -16.37 -7.27 -11.74
C ASP A 19 -15.96 -6.82 -10.32
N HIS A 20 -14.66 -6.56 -10.09
CA HIS A 20 -14.14 -6.25 -8.76
C HIS A 20 -13.20 -5.04 -8.79
N HIS A 21 -13.18 -4.28 -7.69
CA HIS A 21 -12.19 -3.22 -7.47
C HIS A 21 -11.03 -3.76 -6.64
N ILE A 22 -9.80 -3.59 -7.10
CA ILE A 22 -8.62 -4.10 -6.39
C ILE A 22 -8.03 -2.99 -5.54
N ILE A 23 -8.08 -3.22 -4.24
CA ILE A 23 -7.53 -2.31 -3.24
C ILE A 23 -6.17 -2.84 -2.80
N GLY A 24 -5.13 -2.04 -3.05
CA GLY A 24 -3.79 -2.27 -2.53
C GLY A 24 -3.66 -1.75 -1.10
N TYR A 25 -3.02 -2.52 -0.24
CA TYR A 25 -2.69 -2.08 1.12
C TYR A 25 -1.22 -2.31 1.44
N ALA A 26 -0.54 -1.27 1.91
CA ALA A 26 0.83 -1.36 2.41
C ALA A 26 0.92 -0.89 3.86
N ARG A 27 1.87 -1.44 4.61
CA ARG A 27 2.08 -1.13 6.02
C ARG A 27 3.55 -1.13 6.37
N LYS A 28 3.95 -0.21 7.24
CA LYS A 28 5.19 -0.34 8.01
C LYS A 28 4.89 -0.50 9.50
N SER A 29 5.56 -1.48 10.12
CA SER A 29 5.51 -1.68 11.57
C SER A 29 6.21 -0.54 12.30
N GLU A 30 5.84 -0.38 13.56
CA GLU A 30 6.56 0.51 14.47
C GLU A 30 8.01 0.06 14.64
N GLY A 31 8.90 1.03 14.84
CA GLY A 31 10.33 0.79 15.00
C GLY A 31 11.07 2.05 15.47
N LYS A 32 12.40 1.99 15.48
CA LYS A 32 13.25 3.12 15.90
C LYS A 32 13.72 4.00 14.74
N GLU A 33 13.40 3.61 13.51
CA GLU A 33 13.79 4.33 12.31
C GLU A 33 13.04 5.66 12.21
N ASP A 34 13.70 6.65 11.62
CA ASP A 34 13.08 7.93 11.31
C ASP A 34 12.07 7.82 10.15
N ASN A 35 11.35 8.90 9.91
CA ASN A 35 10.30 8.94 8.90
C ASN A 35 10.87 8.81 7.47
N GLU A 36 12.06 9.36 7.17
CA GLU A 36 12.71 9.23 5.86
C GLU A 36 13.00 7.78 5.50
N THR A 37 13.61 7.06 6.45
CA THR A 37 14.01 5.66 6.31
C THR A 37 12.78 4.75 6.13
N ARG A 38 11.61 5.17 6.58
CA ARG A 38 10.34 4.44 6.39
C ARG A 38 9.64 4.76 5.08
N ILE A 39 9.73 6.01 4.61
CA ILE A 39 9.05 6.44 3.38
C ILE A 39 9.56 5.64 2.19
N HIS A 40 10.87 5.46 2.03
CA HIS A 40 11.43 4.76 0.88
C HIS A 40 10.89 3.32 0.72
N PRO A 41 10.98 2.44 1.73
CA PRO A 41 10.40 1.10 1.62
C PRO A 41 8.89 1.10 1.41
N LEU A 42 8.18 2.06 2.00
CA LEU A 42 6.73 2.13 1.88
C LEU A 42 6.32 2.59 0.47
N GLN A 43 7.05 3.54 -0.12
CA GLN A 43 6.88 3.93 -1.53
C GLN A 43 7.19 2.76 -2.47
N ASP A 44 8.26 2.00 -2.22
CA ASP A 44 8.56 0.80 -3.01
C ASP A 44 7.42 -0.23 -2.95
N MET A 45 6.77 -0.38 -1.80
CA MET A 45 5.59 -1.23 -1.67
C MET A 45 4.40 -0.69 -2.47
N VAL A 46 4.16 0.63 -2.44
CA VAL A 46 3.11 1.29 -3.24
C VAL A 46 3.37 1.07 -4.73
N ASN A 47 4.60 1.31 -5.20
CA ASN A 47 4.99 1.11 -6.59
C ASN A 47 4.75 -0.34 -7.03
N ARG A 48 5.09 -1.33 -6.19
CA ARG A 48 4.82 -2.76 -6.48
C ARG A 48 3.33 -3.08 -6.50
N LEU A 49 2.53 -2.50 -5.62
CA LEU A 49 1.08 -2.67 -5.64
C LEU A 49 0.47 -2.10 -6.93
N ARG A 50 1.00 -0.98 -7.40
CA ARG A 50 0.59 -0.36 -8.66
C ARG A 50 1.05 -1.15 -9.88
N GLU A 51 2.35 -1.36 -10.02
CA GLU A 51 2.95 -1.87 -11.26
C GLU A 51 2.75 -3.37 -11.43
N ARG A 52 2.81 -4.15 -10.35
CA ARG A 52 2.72 -5.62 -10.40
C ARG A 52 1.32 -6.13 -10.10
N ASN A 53 0.62 -5.52 -9.15
CA ASN A 53 -0.71 -5.98 -8.73
C ASN A 53 -1.86 -5.18 -9.34
N LEU A 54 -1.56 -4.13 -10.12
CA LEU A 54 -2.55 -3.28 -10.78
C LEU A 54 -3.65 -2.79 -9.84
N ALA A 55 -3.31 -2.45 -8.60
CA ALA A 55 -4.26 -1.92 -7.64
C ALA A 55 -4.89 -0.62 -8.16
N ASP A 56 -6.20 -0.48 -8.02
CA ASP A 56 -6.96 0.70 -8.42
C ASP A 56 -6.87 1.83 -7.40
N SER A 57 -6.73 1.46 -6.13
CA SER A 57 -6.60 2.40 -5.03
C SER A 57 -5.66 1.81 -4.00
N ILE A 58 -4.70 2.60 -3.53
CA ILE A 58 -3.67 2.13 -2.61
C ILE A 58 -3.80 2.90 -1.30
N TYR A 59 -3.94 2.17 -0.21
CA TYR A 59 -3.99 2.71 1.14
C TYR A 59 -2.78 2.26 1.92
N VAL A 60 -2.29 3.12 2.80
CA VAL A 60 -1.06 2.87 3.52
C VAL A 60 -1.21 3.14 5.01
N SER A 61 -0.54 2.33 5.82
CA SER A 61 -0.33 2.62 7.24
C SER A 61 1.13 2.85 7.54
N PHE A 62 1.44 4.04 8.05
CA PHE A 62 2.83 4.48 8.20
C PHE A 62 3.49 3.93 9.47
N HIS A 63 2.69 3.81 10.53
CA HIS A 63 3.15 3.40 11.84
C HIS A 63 2.04 2.62 12.53
N SER A 64 2.06 1.30 12.38
CA SER A 64 1.06 0.45 13.04
C SER A 64 1.57 -0.97 13.28
N PRO A 65 1.29 -1.59 14.43
CA PRO A 65 1.64 -2.98 14.69
C PRO A 65 0.75 -3.93 13.88
N ALA A 66 1.28 -5.14 13.63
CA ALA A 66 0.59 -6.15 12.81
C ALA A 66 -0.68 -6.65 13.47
N SER A 67 -0.66 -6.71 14.79
CA SER A 67 -1.73 -7.17 15.67
C SER A 67 -2.89 -6.19 15.76
N GLU A 68 -2.69 -4.94 15.35
CA GLU A 68 -3.74 -3.93 15.40
C GLU A 68 -4.74 -4.10 14.26
N ILE A 69 -6.03 -3.92 14.54
CA ILE A 69 -7.09 -3.99 13.54
C ILE A 69 -6.98 -2.84 12.53
N ILE A 70 -7.28 -3.08 11.25
CA ILE A 70 -7.12 -2.09 10.17
C ILE A 70 -7.81 -0.76 10.48
N SER A 71 -9.01 -0.81 11.07
CA SER A 71 -9.81 0.37 11.40
C SER A 71 -9.21 1.26 12.48
N SER A 72 -8.38 0.71 13.38
CA SER A 72 -7.76 1.50 14.45
C SER A 72 -6.39 2.09 14.06
N ARG A 73 -5.80 1.66 12.94
CA ARG A 73 -4.51 2.18 12.45
C ARG A 73 -4.56 3.66 12.03
N ASP A 74 -3.40 4.29 11.94
CA ASP A 74 -3.17 5.65 11.43
C ASP A 74 -3.95 6.76 12.17
N MET A 75 -4.08 6.62 13.50
CA MET A 75 -4.73 7.61 14.36
C MET A 75 -3.87 8.86 14.60
N SER A 76 -2.54 8.78 14.44
CA SER A 76 -1.64 9.90 14.78
C SER A 76 -1.50 10.91 13.64
N GLU A 77 -1.47 12.20 14.00
CA GLU A 77 -1.25 13.31 13.05
C GLU A 77 0.11 13.22 12.35
N GLU A 78 1.11 12.65 13.01
CA GLU A 78 2.42 12.38 12.41
C GLU A 78 2.32 11.36 11.26
N SER A 79 1.53 10.30 11.43
CA SER A 79 1.30 9.30 10.38
C SER A 79 0.61 9.94 9.18
N LYS A 80 -0.42 10.76 9.41
CA LYS A 80 -1.12 11.50 8.34
C LYS A 80 -0.19 12.45 7.58
N THR A 81 0.70 13.13 8.29
CA THR A 81 1.65 14.08 7.68
C THR A 81 2.68 13.35 6.83
N SER A 82 3.21 12.22 7.33
CA SER A 82 4.18 11.41 6.61
C SER A 82 3.58 10.71 5.40
N GLN A 83 2.31 10.31 5.47
CA GLN A 83 1.56 9.74 4.33
C GLN A 83 1.43 10.69 3.16
N LYS A 84 1.26 12.00 3.39
CA LYS A 84 1.18 13.01 2.32
C LYS A 84 2.43 13.10 1.46
N ARG A 85 3.53 12.50 1.91
CA ARG A 85 4.82 12.47 1.21
C ARG A 85 4.95 11.27 0.27
N LEU A 86 4.02 10.32 0.35
CA LEU A 86 3.95 9.19 -0.56
C LEU A 86 3.16 9.59 -1.80
N GLU A 87 3.62 9.12 -2.95
CA GLU A 87 2.97 9.31 -4.24
C GLU A 87 2.03 8.13 -4.54
N ASP A 88 0.97 8.39 -5.28
CA ASP A 88 0.00 7.38 -5.74
C ASP A 88 -0.73 6.61 -4.63
N VAL A 89 -0.90 7.25 -3.48
CA VAL A 89 -1.73 6.75 -2.39
C VAL A 89 -3.08 7.46 -2.40
N ALA A 90 -4.16 6.68 -2.30
CA ALA A 90 -5.52 7.20 -2.17
C ALA A 90 -5.80 7.73 -0.76
N GLY A 91 -5.01 7.29 0.24
CA GLY A 91 -5.11 7.74 1.61
C GLY A 91 -4.66 6.67 2.61
N ASN A 92 -5.31 6.67 3.78
CA ASN A 92 -5.06 5.70 4.85
C ASN A 92 -6.26 4.82 5.13
N THR A 93 -6.11 3.92 6.11
CA THR A 93 -7.13 2.92 6.42
C THR A 93 -8.42 3.49 7.01
N LYS A 94 -8.52 4.80 7.28
CA LYS A 94 -9.74 5.46 7.78
C LYS A 94 -10.80 5.70 6.71
N VAL A 95 -10.51 5.37 5.44
CA VAL A 95 -11.49 5.44 4.35
C VAL A 95 -12.37 4.17 4.31
N PHE A 96 -12.03 3.14 5.11
CA PHE A 96 -12.80 1.90 5.27
C PHE A 96 -13.68 1.92 6.51
#